data_AF-A0A613JR07-F1
#
_entry.id   AF-A0A613JR07-F1
#
_cell.length_a   1.000
_cell.length_b   1.000
_cell.length_c   1.000
_cell.angle_alpha   90.00
_cell.angle_beta   90.00
_cell.angle_gamma   90.00
#
_symmetry.space_group_name_H-M   'P 1'
#
loop_
_entity.id
_entity.type
_entity.pdbx_description
1 polymer ?
#
loop_
_entity_poly.entity_id
_entity_poly.type
_entity_poly.pdbx_seq_one_letter_code
_entity_poly.pdbx_strand_id
1 'polypeptide(L)'
;RPDIDGLRAIAVLSVVIFHYFPSLLPGGFVGVDIFFVISGYLITSIILKSASNKSFSYLDFYKRRVLRIFPALSIVLVSCLIVGWVYLFQDDYKLLGKHVFSGSFFISNFTLWSESGYFDSKSYLKPLLHLWSLGIEEQFYIIWPVVILLCFRSKNHNRNIVLSCATIFIISYAISIFTMASDGGANYYSPASRFWELMAGAIISTLRFIGINTSLSKLMSLLGIILIALSITMIDEKMSFPGYIAIIPVLGASLIIASNGNDLVVSKLLSVRPVVFFGLISYPLYLWHWPIYSFYRSIFAGSPDYHELILLLLSSFFLAILTYYLIEKPLRNA
;
A
#
# COMPACT_ATOMS: atom_id res chain seq x y z
N ARG A 1 -8.31 -11.65 11.23
CA ARG A 1 -8.89 -12.01 9.92
C ARG A 1 -7.75 -12.50 9.03
N PRO A 2 -7.44 -13.82 9.04
CA PRO A 2 -6.32 -14.39 8.30
C PRO A 2 -6.44 -14.19 6.77
N ASP A 3 -7.67 -14.13 6.27
CA ASP A 3 -8.00 -13.82 4.88
C ASP A 3 -7.51 -12.44 4.42
N ILE A 4 -7.54 -11.42 5.30
CA ILE A 4 -6.96 -10.10 5.00
C ILE A 4 -5.44 -10.18 4.94
N ASP A 5 -4.82 -10.91 5.86
CA ASP A 5 -3.37 -11.09 5.83
C ASP A 5 -2.96 -11.86 4.56
N GLY A 6 -3.75 -12.85 4.13
CA GLY A 6 -3.53 -13.50 2.84
C GLY A 6 -3.71 -12.58 1.63
N LEU A 7 -4.66 -11.64 1.68
CA LEU A 7 -4.78 -10.62 0.64
C LEU A 7 -3.57 -9.67 0.61
N ARG A 8 -3.00 -9.31 1.77
CA ARG A 8 -1.72 -8.58 1.85
C ARG A 8 -0.56 -9.37 1.27
N ALA A 9 -0.56 -10.69 1.43
CA ALA A 9 0.45 -11.55 0.84
C ALA A 9 0.43 -11.47 -0.69
N ILE A 10 -0.77 -11.57 -1.29
CA ILE A 10 -0.93 -11.40 -2.74
C ILE A 10 -0.40 -10.02 -3.16
N ALA A 11 -0.81 -8.96 -2.46
CA ALA A 11 -0.40 -7.59 -2.75
C ALA A 11 1.13 -7.40 -2.73
N VAL A 12 1.82 -7.78 -1.64
CA VAL A 12 3.29 -7.60 -1.54
C VAL A 12 4.03 -8.48 -2.53
N LEU A 13 3.65 -9.75 -2.68
CA LEU A 13 4.34 -10.68 -3.57
C LEU A 13 4.21 -10.23 -5.02
N SER A 14 3.04 -9.68 -5.41
CA SER A 14 2.85 -9.14 -6.75
C SER A 14 3.78 -7.96 -7.02
N VAL A 15 3.92 -7.03 -6.06
CA VAL A 15 4.83 -5.88 -6.19
C VAL A 15 6.29 -6.33 -6.26
N VAL A 16 6.70 -7.23 -5.36
CA VAL A 16 8.08 -7.73 -5.32
C VAL A 16 8.43 -8.48 -6.62
N ILE A 17 7.53 -9.34 -7.10
CA ILE A 17 7.75 -10.06 -8.37
C ILE A 17 7.79 -9.08 -9.55
N PHE A 18 6.95 -8.04 -9.58
CA PHE A 18 7.01 -7.02 -10.63
C PHE A 18 8.38 -6.33 -10.69
N HIS A 19 8.97 -5.97 -9.55
CA HIS A 19 10.27 -5.29 -9.55
C HIS A 19 11.45 -6.21 -9.89
N TYR A 20 11.39 -7.49 -9.52
CA TYR A 20 12.49 -8.44 -9.73
C TYR A 20 12.36 -9.19 -11.06
N PHE A 21 11.15 -9.54 -11.45
CA PHE A 21 10.82 -10.32 -12.64
C PHE A 21 9.59 -9.72 -13.35
N PRO A 22 9.71 -8.51 -13.92
CA PRO A 22 8.58 -7.78 -14.51
C PRO A 22 7.84 -8.54 -15.61
N SER A 23 8.51 -9.46 -16.32
CA SER A 23 7.88 -10.30 -17.34
C SER A 23 6.95 -11.37 -16.78
N LEU A 24 7.10 -11.77 -15.51
CA LEU A 24 6.25 -12.79 -14.88
C LEU A 24 4.91 -12.22 -14.41
N LEU A 25 4.93 -11.01 -13.83
CA LEU A 25 3.73 -10.29 -13.37
C LEU A 25 3.84 -8.82 -13.80
N PRO A 26 3.56 -8.50 -15.08
CA PRO A 26 3.71 -7.14 -15.60
C PRO A 26 2.81 -6.14 -14.88
N GLY A 27 1.70 -6.59 -14.31
CA GLY A 27 0.76 -5.79 -13.54
C GLY A 27 1.00 -5.86 -12.04
N GLY A 28 2.09 -6.46 -11.57
CA GLY A 28 2.28 -6.70 -10.14
C GLY A 28 2.37 -5.42 -9.29
N PHE A 29 2.70 -4.27 -9.89
CA PHE A 29 2.65 -2.96 -9.23
C PHE A 29 1.25 -2.59 -8.71
N VAL A 30 0.17 -3.17 -9.27
CA VAL A 30 -1.21 -2.94 -8.79
C VAL A 30 -1.47 -3.50 -7.39
N GLY A 31 -0.52 -4.28 -6.84
CA GLY A 31 -0.55 -4.69 -5.45
C GLY A 31 -0.60 -3.50 -4.47
N VAL A 32 -0.09 -2.33 -4.86
CA VAL A 32 -0.21 -1.10 -4.05
C VAL A 32 -1.67 -0.64 -3.94
N ASP A 33 -2.45 -0.72 -5.02
CA ASP A 33 -3.88 -0.38 -5.01
C ASP A 33 -4.67 -1.34 -4.10
N ILE A 34 -4.28 -2.63 -4.09
CA ILE A 34 -4.84 -3.62 -3.15
C ILE A 34 -4.50 -3.23 -1.71
N PHE A 35 -3.27 -2.77 -1.43
CA PHE A 35 -2.91 -2.25 -0.10
C PHE A 35 -3.74 -1.05 0.32
N PHE A 36 -3.97 -0.10 -0.59
CA PHE A 36 -4.81 1.07 -0.32
C PHE A 36 -6.25 0.69 0.05
N VAL A 37 -6.85 -0.28 -0.65
CA VAL A 37 -8.19 -0.80 -0.29
C VAL A 37 -8.18 -1.46 1.11
N ILE A 38 -7.17 -2.28 1.42
CA ILE A 38 -7.03 -2.91 2.74
C ILE A 38 -6.87 -1.85 3.83
N SER A 39 -6.02 -0.86 3.59
CA SER A 39 -5.73 0.25 4.48
C SER A 39 -7.01 1.05 4.79
N GLY A 40 -7.71 1.48 3.74
CA GLY A 40 -8.97 2.20 3.84
C GLY A 40 -10.01 1.45 4.67
N TYR A 41 -10.16 0.14 4.44
CA TYR A 41 -11.07 -0.71 5.22
C TYR A 41 -10.71 -0.77 6.71
N LEU A 42 -9.45 -1.06 7.03
CA LEU A 42 -9.01 -1.26 8.42
C LEU A 42 -9.04 0.04 9.23
N ILE A 43 -8.55 1.12 8.65
CA ILE A 43 -8.50 2.41 9.34
C ILE A 43 -9.89 2.99 9.55
N THR A 44 -10.75 2.91 8.54
CA THR A 44 -12.16 3.31 8.69
C THR A 44 -12.85 2.48 9.77
N SER A 45 -12.61 1.17 9.82
CA SER A 45 -13.20 0.29 10.86
C SER A 45 -12.79 0.72 12.27
N ILE A 46 -11.51 1.05 12.46
CA ILE A 46 -10.97 1.51 13.76
C ILE A 46 -11.57 2.85 14.16
N ILE A 47 -11.64 3.82 13.24
CA ILE A 47 -12.16 5.16 13.51
C ILE A 47 -13.65 5.07 13.83
N LEU A 48 -14.45 4.40 12.98
CA LEU A 48 -15.90 4.28 13.16
C LEU A 48 -16.25 3.64 14.51
N LYS A 49 -15.58 2.53 14.87
CA LYS A 49 -15.79 1.85 16.16
C LYS A 49 -15.45 2.74 17.35
N SER A 50 -14.36 3.49 17.27
CA SER A 50 -13.92 4.34 18.39
C SER A 50 -14.78 5.60 18.52
N ALA A 51 -15.17 6.18 17.38
CA ALA A 51 -16.03 7.37 17.30
C ALA A 51 -17.46 7.07 17.75
N SER A 52 -18.04 5.92 17.38
CA SER A 52 -19.36 5.50 17.87
C SER A 52 -19.40 5.35 19.39
N ASN A 53 -18.26 4.96 19.98
CA ASN A 53 -18.11 4.81 21.42
C ASN A 53 -17.64 6.10 22.12
N LYS A 54 -17.59 7.24 21.41
CA LYS A 54 -17.08 8.54 21.91
C LYS A 54 -15.69 8.46 22.57
N SER A 55 -14.86 7.55 22.08
CA SER A 55 -13.55 7.20 22.66
C SER A 55 -12.38 7.47 21.72
N PHE A 56 -12.63 8.08 20.55
CA PHE A 56 -11.58 8.36 19.58
C PHE A 56 -10.63 9.44 20.10
N SER A 57 -9.33 9.12 20.10
CA SER A 57 -8.23 10.00 20.47
C SER A 57 -7.19 9.99 19.35
N TYR A 58 -6.86 11.17 18.82
CA TYR A 58 -5.82 11.33 17.80
C TYR A 58 -4.47 10.87 18.32
N LEU A 59 -4.15 11.22 19.56
CA LEU A 59 -2.87 10.87 20.18
C LEU A 59 -2.71 9.34 20.26
N ASP A 60 -3.74 8.63 20.74
CA ASP A 60 -3.68 7.18 20.87
C ASP A 60 -3.68 6.47 19.51
N PHE A 61 -4.41 7.04 18.54
CA PHE A 61 -4.41 6.56 17.16
C PHE A 61 -3.01 6.63 16.54
N TYR A 62 -2.33 7.79 16.65
CA TYR A 62 -0.98 7.96 16.10
C TYR A 62 0.07 7.21 16.92
N LYS A 63 -0.04 7.14 18.25
CA LYS A 63 0.88 6.35 19.08
C LYS A 63 0.95 4.90 18.60
N ARG A 64 -0.20 4.26 18.35
CA ARG A 64 -0.26 2.88 17.83
C ARG A 64 0.32 2.74 16.43
N ARG A 65 0.14 3.73 15.56
CA ARG A 65 0.73 3.71 14.21
C ARG A 65 2.24 3.88 14.24
N VAL A 66 2.73 4.84 15.01
CA VAL A 66 4.16 5.09 15.17
C VAL A 66 4.85 3.84 15.67
N LEU A 67 4.34 3.22 16.74
CA LEU A 67 4.90 1.96 17.28
C LEU A 67 4.82 0.78 16.31
N ARG A 68 3.92 0.83 15.32
CA ARG A 68 3.76 -0.22 14.31
C ARG A 68 4.63 -0.01 13.07
N ILE A 69 4.83 1.24 12.64
CA ILE A 69 5.41 1.60 11.33
C ILE A 69 6.86 2.05 11.50
N PHE A 70 7.12 3.00 12.41
CA PHE A 70 8.44 3.63 12.52
C PHE A 70 9.58 2.68 12.87
N PRO A 71 9.45 1.69 13.77
CA PRO A 71 10.60 0.84 14.13
C PRO A 71 11.25 0.14 12.92
N ALA A 72 10.45 -0.48 12.06
CA ALA A 72 10.95 -1.14 10.86
C ALA A 72 11.43 -0.11 9.81
N LEU A 73 10.69 0.98 9.62
CA LEU A 73 11.06 2.06 8.71
C LEU A 73 12.41 2.69 9.09
N SER A 74 12.63 3.01 10.36
CA SER A 74 13.86 3.61 10.86
C SER A 74 15.08 2.73 10.60
N ILE A 75 14.94 1.41 10.75
CA ILE A 75 16.04 0.47 10.44
C ILE A 75 16.39 0.57 8.95
N VAL A 76 15.40 0.51 8.07
CA VAL A 76 15.62 0.59 6.61
C VAL A 76 16.24 1.94 6.23
N LEU A 77 15.74 3.05 6.78
CA LEU A 77 16.27 4.39 6.51
C LEU A 77 17.73 4.53 6.97
N VAL A 78 18.06 4.07 8.18
CA VAL A 78 19.43 4.09 8.70
C VAL A 78 20.33 3.18 7.87
N SER A 79 19.89 1.98 7.52
CA SER A 79 20.64 1.07 6.64
C SER A 79 20.88 1.70 5.26
N CYS A 80 19.91 2.39 4.69
CA CYS A 80 20.09 3.12 3.44
C CYS A 80 21.14 4.23 3.58
N LEU A 81 21.13 5.00 4.68
CA LEU A 81 22.16 6.03 4.92
C LEU A 81 23.56 5.43 5.09
N ILE A 82 23.69 4.27 5.75
CA ILE A 82 24.97 3.58 5.94
C ILE A 82 25.49 3.06 4.60
N VAL A 83 24.68 2.33 3.85
CA VAL A 83 25.05 1.79 2.53
C VAL A 83 25.34 2.94 1.57
N GLY A 84 24.49 3.97 1.56
CA GLY A 84 24.67 5.15 0.74
C GLY A 84 25.98 5.88 1.00
N TRP A 85 26.40 5.99 2.27
CA TRP A 85 27.66 6.64 2.63
C TRP A 85 28.88 5.90 2.08
N VAL A 86 28.81 4.56 2.04
CA VAL A 86 29.91 3.71 1.58
C VAL A 86 30.01 3.68 0.06
N TYR A 87 28.88 3.70 -0.65
CA TYR A 87 28.84 3.35 -2.07
C TYR A 87 28.38 4.46 -3.02
N LEU A 88 27.65 5.48 -2.55
CA LEU A 88 27.14 6.55 -3.43
C LEU A 88 28.13 7.71 -3.54
N PHE A 89 28.13 8.37 -4.70
CA PHE A 89 28.81 9.65 -4.87
C PHE A 89 28.12 10.74 -4.05
N GLN A 90 28.83 11.85 -3.83
CA GLN A 90 28.39 12.94 -2.96
C GLN A 90 27.00 13.49 -3.33
N ASP A 91 26.71 13.68 -4.61
CA ASP A 91 25.42 14.20 -5.06
C ASP A 91 24.28 13.21 -4.89
N ASP A 92 24.51 11.92 -5.17
CA ASP A 92 23.54 10.84 -4.96
C ASP A 92 23.26 10.62 -3.47
N TYR A 93 24.29 10.73 -2.62
CA TYR A 93 24.13 10.65 -1.18
C TYR A 93 23.33 11.84 -0.61
N LYS A 94 23.56 13.05 -1.13
CA LYS A 94 22.75 14.22 -0.79
C LYS A 94 21.29 14.04 -1.21
N LEU A 95 21.04 13.48 -2.39
CA LEU A 95 19.69 13.17 -2.85
C LEU A 95 19.04 12.09 -1.98
N LEU A 96 19.78 11.05 -1.59
CA LEU A 96 19.31 10.04 -0.65
C LEU A 96 18.92 10.67 0.69
N GLY A 97 19.69 11.63 1.22
CA GLY A 97 19.33 12.39 2.42
C GLY A 97 17.99 13.12 2.29
N LYS A 98 17.71 13.72 1.13
CA LYS A 98 16.40 14.33 0.82
C LYS A 98 15.28 13.29 0.83
N HIS A 99 15.51 12.10 0.27
CA HIS A 99 14.53 11.01 0.26
C HIS A 99 14.31 10.38 1.65
N VAL A 100 15.35 10.29 2.47
CA VAL A 100 15.24 9.84 3.87
C VAL A 100 14.42 10.82 4.68
N PHE A 101 14.69 12.13 4.54
CA PHE A 101 13.91 13.17 5.19
C PHE A 101 12.43 13.09 4.78
N SER A 102 12.14 13.10 3.47
CA SER A 102 10.76 13.08 2.99
C SER A 102 10.02 11.78 3.32
N GLY A 103 10.72 10.63 3.30
CA GLY A 103 10.19 9.34 3.73
C GLY A 103 9.87 9.29 5.22
N SER A 104 10.71 9.88 6.07
CA SER A 104 10.49 9.93 7.53
C SER A 104 9.25 10.75 7.91
N PHE A 105 8.94 11.77 7.13
CA PHE A 105 7.77 12.64 7.34
C PHE A 105 6.56 12.26 6.47
N PHE A 106 6.62 11.15 5.72
CA PHE A 106 5.53 10.68 4.85
C PHE A 106 5.08 11.72 3.79
N ILE A 107 6.06 12.44 3.24
CA ILE A 107 5.90 13.43 2.15
C ILE A 107 6.76 13.07 0.93
N SER A 108 7.24 11.82 0.86
CA SER A 108 8.03 11.27 -0.24
C SER A 108 7.33 11.40 -1.58
N ASN A 109 5.99 11.23 -1.63
CA ASN A 109 5.20 11.38 -2.83
C ASN A 109 5.28 12.81 -3.43
N PHE A 110 5.25 13.85 -2.60
CA PHE A 110 5.42 15.23 -3.08
C PHE A 110 6.84 15.52 -3.55
N THR A 111 7.83 14.91 -2.88
CA THR A 111 9.23 15.02 -3.31
C THR A 111 9.42 14.39 -4.68
N LEU A 112 8.93 13.17 -4.86
CA LEU A 112 9.11 12.37 -6.07
C LEU A 112 8.31 12.90 -7.26
N TRP A 113 7.14 13.49 -7.00
CA TRP A 113 6.35 14.21 -8.02
C TRP A 113 7.26 15.16 -8.81
N SER A 114 8.10 15.94 -8.13
CA SER A 114 8.96 16.94 -8.77
C SER A 114 10.22 16.38 -9.45
N GLU A 115 10.48 15.07 -9.39
CA GLU A 115 11.78 14.52 -9.79
C GLU A 115 11.73 13.52 -10.94
N SER A 116 10.85 12.51 -10.90
CA SER A 116 10.74 11.50 -11.97
C SER A 116 9.43 10.76 -11.93
N GLY A 117 8.94 10.33 -13.10
CA GLY A 117 7.82 9.41 -13.22
C GLY A 117 8.14 8.05 -12.60
N TYR A 118 7.14 7.39 -12.03
CA TYR A 118 7.34 6.11 -11.32
C TYR A 118 7.95 5.01 -12.21
N PHE A 119 7.55 4.96 -13.48
CA PHE A 119 8.02 3.97 -14.47
C PHE A 119 9.27 4.42 -15.26
N ASP A 120 9.88 5.55 -14.89
CA ASP A 120 11.08 6.04 -15.57
C ASP A 120 12.31 5.19 -15.24
N SER A 121 13.25 5.08 -16.18
CA SER A 121 14.52 4.36 -15.98
C SER A 121 15.35 4.92 -14.81
N LYS A 122 15.25 6.22 -14.53
CA LYS A 122 15.92 6.88 -13.38
C LYS A 122 15.33 6.49 -12.04
N SER A 123 14.09 5.98 -12.00
CA SER A 123 13.42 5.62 -10.74
C SER A 123 14.07 4.41 -10.06
N TYR A 124 14.69 3.50 -10.85
CA TYR A 124 15.48 2.38 -10.32
C TYR A 124 16.70 2.81 -9.51
N LEU A 125 17.16 4.05 -9.65
CA LEU A 125 18.32 4.60 -8.93
C LEU A 125 17.93 5.35 -7.64
N LYS A 126 16.66 5.27 -7.23
CA LYS A 126 16.13 5.94 -6.03
C LYS A 126 15.77 4.89 -4.97
N PRO A 127 16.65 4.61 -3.99
CA PRO A 127 16.46 3.50 -3.04
C PRO A 127 15.19 3.59 -2.20
N LEU A 128 14.61 4.78 -2.04
CA LEU A 128 13.43 5.01 -1.23
C LEU A 128 12.19 5.40 -2.05
N LEU A 129 12.21 5.17 -3.37
CA LEU A 129 11.10 5.50 -4.28
C LEU A 129 9.76 4.98 -3.75
N HIS A 130 9.69 3.69 -3.45
CA HIS A 130 8.49 2.98 -3.01
C HIS A 130 7.80 3.57 -1.77
N LEU A 131 8.46 4.43 -0.97
CA LEU A 131 7.85 5.08 0.19
C LEU A 131 6.77 6.10 -0.17
N TRP A 132 6.60 6.46 -1.45
CA TRP A 132 5.54 7.36 -1.90
C TRP A 132 4.13 6.90 -1.47
N SER A 133 3.89 5.59 -1.52
CA SER A 133 2.57 4.99 -1.22
C SER A 133 2.23 5.15 0.26
N LEU A 134 3.23 4.95 1.13
CA LEU A 134 3.17 5.22 2.56
C LEU A 134 2.83 6.68 2.86
N GLY A 135 3.34 7.61 2.05
CA GLY A 135 2.99 9.03 2.12
C GLY A 135 1.49 9.27 1.94
N ILE A 136 0.93 8.72 0.87
CA ILE A 136 -0.51 8.84 0.56
C ILE A 136 -1.36 8.22 1.67
N GLU A 137 -0.96 7.05 2.17
CA GLU A 137 -1.64 6.41 3.31
C GLU A 137 -1.66 7.30 4.55
N GLU A 138 -0.52 7.84 4.98
CA GLU A 138 -0.46 8.69 6.18
C GLU A 138 -1.24 9.99 6.00
N GLN A 139 -1.24 10.57 4.80
CA GLN A 139 -2.06 11.75 4.49
C GLN A 139 -3.56 11.43 4.59
N PHE A 140 -3.98 10.26 4.11
CA PHE A 140 -5.33 9.77 4.33
C PHE A 140 -5.64 9.61 5.82
N TYR A 141 -4.69 9.12 6.61
CA TYR A 141 -4.84 8.91 8.05
C TYR A 141 -4.95 10.20 8.86
N ILE A 142 -4.39 11.30 8.37
CA ILE A 142 -4.55 12.63 8.96
C ILE A 142 -5.98 13.15 8.67
N ILE A 143 -6.40 13.08 7.42
CA ILE A 143 -7.63 13.75 6.94
C ILE A 143 -8.89 12.96 7.32
N TRP A 144 -8.87 11.64 7.16
CA TRP A 144 -10.09 10.83 7.25
C TRP A 144 -10.74 10.79 8.65
N PRO A 145 -9.99 10.68 9.76
CA PRO A 145 -10.61 10.78 11.08
C PRO A 145 -11.30 12.12 11.30
N VAL A 146 -10.79 13.23 10.74
CA VAL A 146 -11.44 14.55 10.87
C VAL A 146 -12.81 14.50 10.21
N VAL A 147 -12.89 13.99 8.98
CA VAL A 147 -14.14 13.86 8.23
C VAL A 147 -15.16 13.02 8.99
N ILE A 148 -14.76 11.83 9.46
CA ILE A 148 -15.66 10.95 10.23
C ILE A 148 -16.16 11.65 11.50
N LEU A 149 -15.27 12.26 12.28
CA LEU A 149 -15.65 12.94 13.53
C LEU A 149 -16.60 14.10 13.28
N LEU A 150 -16.45 14.84 12.17
CA LEU A 150 -17.40 15.87 11.75
C LEU A 150 -18.76 15.26 11.41
N CYS A 151 -18.82 14.12 10.72
CA CYS A 151 -20.08 13.44 10.45
C CYS A 151 -20.82 13.04 11.75
N PHE A 152 -20.10 12.58 12.78
CA PHE A 152 -20.65 12.22 14.08
C PHE A 152 -21.23 13.39 14.89
N ARG A 153 -21.01 14.64 14.46
CA ARG A 153 -21.69 15.82 15.06
C ARG A 153 -23.15 15.94 14.65
N SER A 154 -23.59 15.21 13.62
CA SER A 154 -24.97 15.23 13.13
C SER A 154 -25.75 14.02 13.65
N LYS A 155 -27.07 14.21 13.89
CA LYS A 155 -28.00 13.09 14.15
C LYS A 155 -28.06 12.09 12.98
N ASN A 156 -27.74 12.54 11.77
CA ASN A 156 -27.74 11.72 10.55
C ASN A 156 -26.32 11.22 10.19
N HIS A 157 -25.47 10.94 11.18
CA HIS A 157 -24.06 10.60 10.97
C HIS A 157 -23.84 9.48 9.95
N ASN A 158 -24.66 8.42 9.97
CA ASN A 158 -24.55 7.31 9.01
C ASN A 158 -24.68 7.77 7.55
N ARG A 159 -25.71 8.58 7.27
CA ARG A 159 -25.91 9.17 5.93
C ARG A 159 -24.73 10.06 5.56
N ASN A 160 -24.26 10.90 6.48
CA ASN A 160 -23.16 11.82 6.22
C ASN A 160 -21.86 11.07 5.92
N ILE A 161 -21.55 9.98 6.62
CA ILE A 161 -20.35 9.16 6.35
C ILE A 161 -20.44 8.54 4.96
N VAL A 162 -21.59 7.97 4.58
CA VAL A 162 -21.81 7.40 3.24
C VAL A 162 -21.65 8.46 2.15
N LEU A 163 -22.25 9.65 2.33
CA LEU A 163 -22.10 10.76 1.39
C LEU A 163 -20.65 11.21 1.30
N SER A 164 -19.95 11.39 2.42
CA SER A 164 -18.52 11.75 2.41
C SER A 164 -17.65 10.72 1.69
N CYS A 165 -17.88 9.42 1.93
CA CYS A 165 -17.19 8.36 1.20
C CYS A 165 -17.44 8.47 -0.31
N ALA A 166 -18.71 8.58 -0.72
CA ALA A 166 -19.11 8.65 -2.12
C ALA A 166 -18.54 9.91 -2.80
N THR A 167 -18.63 11.07 -2.15
CA THR A 167 -18.11 12.33 -2.66
C THR A 167 -16.59 12.27 -2.86
N ILE A 168 -15.83 11.82 -1.86
CA ILE A 168 -14.36 11.72 -1.98
C ILE A 168 -13.98 10.68 -3.03
N PHE A 169 -14.66 9.53 -3.06
CA PHE A 169 -14.45 8.50 -4.08
C PHE A 169 -14.64 9.05 -5.49
N ILE A 170 -15.80 9.67 -5.77
CA ILE A 170 -16.15 10.17 -7.10
C ILE A 170 -15.18 11.29 -7.52
N ILE A 171 -14.90 12.25 -6.64
CA ILE A 171 -13.99 13.36 -6.95
C ILE A 171 -12.59 12.82 -7.22
N SER A 172 -12.06 11.96 -6.34
CA SER A 172 -10.70 11.45 -6.49
C SER A 172 -10.54 10.53 -7.70
N TYR A 173 -11.54 9.71 -8.01
CA TYR A 173 -11.53 8.87 -9.21
C TYR A 173 -11.65 9.71 -10.49
N ALA A 174 -12.49 10.76 -10.49
CA ALA A 174 -12.56 11.69 -11.59
C ALA A 174 -11.21 12.39 -11.82
N ILE A 175 -10.54 12.84 -10.76
CA ILE A 175 -9.18 13.40 -10.86
C ILE A 175 -8.24 12.37 -11.47
N SER A 176 -8.20 11.14 -10.97
CA SER A 176 -7.36 10.04 -11.51
C SER A 176 -7.52 9.87 -13.02
N ILE A 177 -8.76 9.93 -13.51
CA ILE A 177 -9.08 9.84 -14.93
C ILE A 177 -8.61 11.09 -15.68
N PHE A 178 -9.02 12.29 -15.26
CA PHE A 178 -8.70 13.51 -16.00
C PHE A 178 -7.20 13.83 -16.01
N THR A 179 -6.43 13.37 -15.01
CA THR A 179 -4.98 13.54 -14.96
C THR A 179 -4.21 12.31 -15.45
N MET A 180 -4.86 11.27 -16.01
CA MET A 180 -4.13 10.07 -16.46
C MET A 180 -3.16 10.31 -17.61
N ALA A 181 -3.41 11.34 -18.41
CA ALA A 181 -2.57 11.73 -19.54
C ALA A 181 -1.56 12.85 -19.20
N SER A 182 -1.48 13.30 -17.93
CA SER A 182 -0.51 14.32 -17.55
C SER A 182 0.90 13.73 -17.54
N ASP A 183 1.82 14.36 -18.27
CA ASP A 183 3.23 13.98 -18.29
C ASP A 183 3.88 14.06 -16.90
N GLY A 184 4.86 13.17 -16.64
CA GLY A 184 5.76 13.28 -15.48
C GLY A 184 5.35 12.54 -14.19
N GLY A 185 4.35 11.65 -14.23
CA GLY A 185 4.01 10.79 -13.09
C GLY A 185 3.34 11.51 -11.90
N ALA A 186 3.01 12.79 -12.04
CA ALA A 186 2.28 13.60 -11.05
C ALA A 186 0.99 12.91 -10.58
N ASN A 187 0.24 12.33 -11.52
CA ASN A 187 -0.99 11.59 -11.23
C ASN A 187 -0.74 10.36 -10.34
N TYR A 188 0.41 9.71 -10.47
CA TYR A 188 0.73 8.50 -9.71
C TYR A 188 1.03 8.81 -8.24
N TYR A 189 1.69 9.95 -7.97
CA TYR A 189 2.08 10.36 -6.62
C TYR A 189 1.06 11.27 -5.91
N SER A 190 0.01 11.73 -6.60
CA SER A 190 -0.95 12.67 -6.04
C SER A 190 -1.95 11.97 -5.11
N PRO A 191 -2.15 12.46 -3.88
CA PRO A 191 -3.20 11.94 -3.00
C PRO A 191 -4.59 12.15 -3.59
N ALA A 192 -4.78 13.25 -4.32
CA ALA A 192 -6.06 13.62 -4.91
C ALA A 192 -6.52 12.62 -5.97
N SER A 193 -5.62 11.94 -6.69
CA SER A 193 -5.93 10.90 -7.67
C SER A 193 -5.92 9.49 -7.11
N ARG A 194 -5.44 9.27 -5.88
CA ARG A 194 -5.27 7.93 -5.29
C ARG A 194 -6.20 7.64 -4.12
N PHE A 195 -6.76 8.67 -3.48
CA PHE A 195 -7.66 8.50 -2.32
C PHE A 195 -8.92 7.68 -2.60
N TRP A 196 -9.42 7.62 -3.83
CA TRP A 196 -10.57 6.79 -4.19
C TRP A 196 -10.35 5.29 -3.92
N GLU A 197 -9.09 4.82 -3.98
CA GLU A 197 -8.73 3.43 -3.70
C GLU A 197 -8.88 3.10 -2.21
N LEU A 198 -8.42 4.01 -1.35
CA LEU A 198 -8.67 3.94 0.09
C LEU A 198 -10.17 4.10 0.41
N MET A 199 -10.88 4.94 -0.34
CA MET A 199 -12.34 5.09 -0.21
C MET A 199 -13.09 3.82 -0.55
N ALA A 200 -12.65 3.01 -1.51
CA ALA A 200 -13.29 1.73 -1.81
C ALA A 200 -13.31 0.83 -0.56
N GLY A 201 -12.18 0.74 0.16
CA GLY A 201 -12.11 0.06 1.46
C GLY A 201 -12.98 0.72 2.54
N ALA A 202 -12.95 2.05 2.63
CA ALA A 202 -13.73 2.82 3.59
C ALA A 202 -15.25 2.64 3.41
N ILE A 203 -15.73 2.56 2.16
CA ILE A 203 -17.13 2.28 1.82
C ILE A 203 -17.53 0.92 2.39
N ILE A 204 -16.73 -0.13 2.16
CA ILE A 204 -17.02 -1.48 2.67
C ILE A 204 -17.09 -1.49 4.21
N SER A 205 -16.17 -0.78 4.86
CA SER A 205 -16.19 -0.61 6.32
C SER A 205 -17.45 0.11 6.79
N THR A 206 -17.85 1.16 6.10
CA THR A 206 -19.01 1.98 6.43
C THR A 206 -20.31 1.21 6.26
N LEU A 207 -20.48 0.49 5.15
CA LEU A 207 -21.64 -0.34 4.88
C LEU A 207 -21.84 -1.39 5.99
N ARG A 208 -20.76 -2.06 6.41
CA ARG A 208 -20.83 -2.99 7.55
C ARG A 208 -21.18 -2.31 8.87
N PHE A 209 -20.58 -1.16 9.14
CA PHE A 209 -20.84 -0.41 10.37
C PHE A 209 -22.33 -0.04 10.50
N ILE A 210 -23.00 0.26 9.39
CA ILE A 210 -24.45 0.56 9.37
C ILE A 210 -25.33 -0.69 9.22
N GLY A 211 -24.76 -1.89 9.35
CA GLY A 211 -25.50 -3.16 9.35
C GLY A 211 -25.77 -3.76 7.96
N ILE A 212 -25.25 -3.17 6.88
CA ILE A 212 -25.39 -3.72 5.53
C ILE A 212 -24.34 -4.81 5.33
N ASN A 213 -24.82 -6.05 5.30
CA ASN A 213 -24.02 -7.24 4.99
C ASN A 213 -24.49 -7.87 3.68
N THR A 214 -23.59 -8.61 3.03
CA THR A 214 -23.88 -9.32 1.77
C THR A 214 -24.05 -10.82 2.01
N SER A 215 -25.06 -11.41 1.38
CA SER A 215 -25.27 -12.86 1.34
C SER A 215 -24.48 -13.55 0.22
N LEU A 216 -23.94 -12.79 -0.74
CA LEU A 216 -23.27 -13.30 -1.94
C LEU A 216 -21.75 -13.54 -1.74
N SER A 217 -21.34 -13.90 -0.53
CA SER A 217 -19.93 -13.94 -0.12
C SER A 217 -19.05 -14.79 -1.04
N LYS A 218 -19.53 -15.98 -1.45
CA LYS A 218 -18.79 -16.88 -2.37
C LYS A 218 -18.61 -16.30 -3.78
N LEU A 219 -19.64 -15.66 -4.33
CA LEU A 219 -19.57 -15.05 -5.65
C LEU A 219 -18.61 -13.86 -5.64
N MET A 220 -18.69 -13.04 -4.59
CA MET A 220 -17.82 -11.86 -4.43
C MET A 220 -16.36 -12.27 -4.28
N SER A 221 -16.03 -13.27 -3.44
CA SER A 221 -14.65 -13.69 -3.28
C SER A 221 -14.07 -14.32 -4.56
N LEU A 222 -14.88 -15.10 -5.30
CA LEU A 222 -14.46 -15.70 -6.58
C LEU A 222 -14.24 -14.65 -7.67
N LEU A 223 -15.20 -13.73 -7.85
CA LEU A 223 -15.02 -12.62 -8.80
C LEU A 223 -13.83 -11.75 -8.39
N GLY A 224 -13.68 -11.49 -7.09
CA GLY A 224 -12.59 -10.68 -6.55
C GLY A 224 -11.21 -11.27 -6.87
N ILE A 225 -11.01 -12.57 -6.65
CA ILE A 225 -9.73 -13.21 -6.95
C ILE A 225 -9.46 -13.28 -8.46
N ILE A 226 -10.49 -13.47 -9.28
CA ILE A 226 -10.36 -13.44 -10.75
C ILE A 226 -9.91 -12.04 -11.21
N LEU A 227 -10.55 -10.98 -10.72
CA LEU A 227 -10.19 -9.60 -11.08
C LEU A 227 -8.76 -9.27 -10.65
N ILE A 228 -8.32 -9.70 -9.46
CA ILE A 228 -6.93 -9.52 -9.02
C ILE A 228 -5.97 -10.29 -9.94
N ALA A 229 -6.27 -11.56 -10.26
CA ALA A 229 -5.43 -12.38 -11.13
C ALA A 229 -5.29 -11.78 -12.53
N LEU A 230 -6.40 -11.28 -13.11
CA LEU A 230 -6.38 -10.57 -14.39
C LEU A 230 -5.57 -9.27 -14.28
N SER A 231 -5.70 -8.54 -13.19
CA SER A 231 -4.98 -7.28 -12.98
C SER A 231 -3.46 -7.49 -12.96
N ILE A 232 -2.97 -8.46 -12.19
CA ILE A 232 -1.52 -8.71 -12.04
C ILE A 232 -0.87 -9.33 -13.28
N THR A 233 -1.66 -9.94 -14.18
CA THR A 233 -1.16 -10.62 -15.39
C THR A 233 -1.37 -9.84 -16.68
N MET A 234 -2.41 -8.99 -16.78
CA MET A 234 -2.79 -8.32 -18.02
C MET A 234 -2.53 -6.82 -18.03
N ILE A 235 -2.48 -6.16 -16.87
CA ILE A 235 -2.10 -4.74 -16.79
C ILE A 235 -0.58 -4.66 -16.94
N ASP A 236 -0.07 -3.64 -17.61
CA ASP A 236 1.37 -3.39 -17.71
C ASP A 236 1.69 -1.88 -17.62
N GLU A 237 2.99 -1.56 -17.54
CA GLU A 237 3.50 -0.19 -17.44
C GLU A 237 3.27 0.67 -18.70
N LYS A 238 2.87 0.08 -19.82
CA LYS A 238 2.57 0.80 -21.08
C LYS A 238 1.14 1.32 -21.10
N MET A 239 0.27 0.79 -20.25
CA MET A 239 -1.09 1.28 -20.10
C MET A 239 -1.14 2.55 -19.26
N SER A 240 -2.06 3.47 -19.58
CA SER A 240 -2.27 4.68 -18.78
C SER A 240 -2.80 4.33 -17.38
N PHE A 241 -1.94 4.46 -16.36
CA PHE A 241 -2.20 4.05 -14.99
C PHE A 241 -1.95 5.19 -13.99
N PRO A 242 -2.75 5.35 -12.91
CA PRO A 242 -3.88 4.50 -12.49
C PRO A 242 -5.13 4.58 -13.35
N GLY A 243 -5.49 5.78 -13.82
CA GLY A 243 -6.56 5.98 -14.79
C GLY A 243 -7.83 5.18 -14.51
N TYR A 244 -8.51 4.74 -15.57
CA TYR A 244 -9.72 3.91 -15.45
C TYR A 244 -9.40 2.44 -15.15
N ILE A 245 -8.21 1.95 -15.53
CA ILE A 245 -7.86 0.52 -15.44
C ILE A 245 -7.66 0.09 -13.98
N ALA A 246 -7.19 1.00 -13.10
CA ALA A 246 -7.03 0.73 -11.68
C ALA A 246 -8.34 0.33 -10.97
N ILE A 247 -9.52 0.56 -11.57
CA ILE A 247 -10.80 0.09 -11.02
C ILE A 247 -10.84 -1.44 -10.87
N ILE A 248 -10.13 -2.18 -11.74
CA ILE A 248 -10.15 -3.65 -11.77
C ILE A 248 -9.50 -4.25 -10.50
N PRO A 249 -8.24 -3.92 -10.14
CA PRO A 249 -7.64 -4.44 -8.91
C PRO A 249 -8.35 -3.92 -7.65
N VAL A 250 -8.83 -2.67 -7.67
CA VAL A 250 -9.54 -2.05 -6.55
C VAL A 250 -10.88 -2.73 -6.30
N LEU A 251 -11.66 -3.00 -7.35
CA LEU A 251 -12.89 -3.76 -7.25
C LEU A 251 -12.62 -5.20 -6.82
N GLY A 252 -11.57 -5.83 -7.34
CA GLY A 252 -11.14 -7.17 -6.96
C GLY A 252 -10.89 -7.30 -5.45
N ALA A 253 -10.03 -6.43 -4.91
CA ALA A 253 -9.75 -6.34 -3.49
C ALA A 253 -11.00 -6.01 -2.67
N SER A 254 -11.82 -5.09 -3.16
CA SER A 254 -13.07 -4.69 -2.51
C SER A 254 -14.05 -5.86 -2.37
N LEU A 255 -14.22 -6.67 -3.41
CA LEU A 255 -15.09 -7.84 -3.39
C LEU A 255 -14.59 -8.93 -2.42
N ILE A 256 -13.27 -9.18 -2.37
CA ILE A 256 -12.67 -10.11 -1.39
C ILE A 256 -12.89 -9.59 0.04
N ILE A 257 -12.64 -8.31 0.30
CA ILE A 257 -12.88 -7.78 1.64
C ILE A 257 -14.37 -7.91 1.97
N ALA A 258 -15.26 -7.49 1.05
CA ALA A 258 -16.72 -7.52 1.19
C ALA A 258 -17.29 -8.92 1.50
N SER A 259 -16.70 -10.00 0.97
CA SER A 259 -17.11 -11.39 1.26
C SER A 259 -16.98 -11.80 2.73
N ASN A 260 -16.27 -10.99 3.54
CA ASN A 260 -16.17 -11.13 5.00
C ASN A 260 -15.52 -12.43 5.50
N GLY A 261 -14.82 -13.19 4.65
CA GLY A 261 -14.26 -14.47 5.08
C GLY A 261 -15.29 -15.61 5.17
N ASN A 262 -16.52 -15.40 4.72
CA ASN A 262 -17.63 -16.35 4.89
C ASN A 262 -17.67 -17.46 3.81
N ASP A 263 -16.76 -17.45 2.83
CA ASP A 263 -16.69 -18.48 1.80
C ASP A 263 -15.64 -19.56 2.12
N LEU A 264 -15.93 -20.81 1.74
CA LEU A 264 -15.07 -21.95 2.08
C LEU A 264 -13.91 -22.20 1.10
N VAL A 265 -13.80 -21.40 0.02
CA VAL A 265 -12.84 -21.66 -1.07
C VAL A 265 -11.73 -20.61 -1.05
N VAL A 266 -12.04 -19.39 -1.48
CA VAL A 266 -11.06 -18.29 -1.59
C VAL A 266 -10.60 -17.87 -0.21
N SER A 267 -11.52 -17.65 0.73
CA SER A 267 -11.13 -17.24 2.09
C SER A 267 -10.31 -18.31 2.80
N LYS A 268 -10.60 -19.61 2.56
CA LYS A 268 -9.80 -20.71 3.11
C LYS A 268 -8.39 -20.75 2.50
N LEU A 269 -8.27 -20.58 1.19
CA LEU A 269 -7.00 -20.49 0.49
C LEU A 269 -6.16 -19.31 0.97
N LEU A 270 -6.75 -18.12 1.13
CA LEU A 270 -6.04 -16.95 1.67
C LEU A 270 -5.64 -17.13 3.14
N SER A 271 -6.36 -17.97 3.89
CA SER A 271 -6.13 -18.20 5.31
C SER A 271 -5.13 -19.32 5.61
N VAL A 272 -4.55 -19.99 4.61
CA VAL A 272 -3.54 -21.03 4.86
C VAL A 272 -2.27 -20.43 5.46
N ARG A 273 -1.65 -21.14 6.40
CA ARG A 273 -0.52 -20.61 7.20
C ARG A 273 0.62 -20.02 6.37
N PRO A 274 1.09 -20.64 5.27
CA PRO A 274 2.16 -20.05 4.45
C PRO A 274 1.76 -18.71 3.81
N VAL A 275 0.53 -18.60 3.32
CA VAL A 275 0.02 -17.37 2.68
C VAL A 275 -0.13 -16.28 3.74
N VAL A 276 -0.70 -16.60 4.90
CA VAL A 276 -0.79 -15.67 6.02
C VAL A 276 0.59 -15.21 6.49
N PHE A 277 1.60 -16.08 6.51
CA PHE A 277 2.96 -15.72 6.88
C PHE A 277 3.53 -14.60 6.00
N PHE A 278 3.41 -14.71 4.68
CA PHE A 278 3.79 -13.63 3.77
C PHE A 278 3.01 -12.33 4.02
N GLY A 279 1.74 -12.46 4.41
CA GLY A 279 0.92 -11.34 4.85
C GLY A 279 1.38 -10.67 6.15
N LEU A 280 1.95 -11.44 7.07
CA LEU A 280 2.48 -10.94 8.34
C LEU A 280 3.80 -10.19 8.16
N ILE A 281 4.65 -10.66 7.25
CA ILE A 281 5.93 -10.00 6.91
C ILE A 281 5.79 -8.98 5.77
N SER A 282 4.56 -8.68 5.32
CA SER A 282 4.35 -7.90 4.09
C SER A 282 4.91 -6.49 4.20
N TYR A 283 4.80 -5.86 5.36
CA TYR A 283 5.31 -4.51 5.59
C TYR A 283 6.85 -4.45 5.55
N PRO A 284 7.60 -5.23 6.33
CA PRO A 284 9.06 -5.18 6.26
C PRO A 284 9.59 -5.70 4.92
N LEU A 285 8.89 -6.65 4.26
CA LEU A 285 9.23 -7.06 2.89
C LEU A 285 9.05 -5.91 1.89
N TYR A 286 7.95 -5.17 2.00
CA TYR A 286 7.73 -3.96 1.21
C TYR A 286 8.81 -2.90 1.44
N LEU A 287 9.34 -2.77 2.67
CA LEU A 287 10.42 -1.81 2.93
C LEU A 287 11.78 -2.25 2.36
N TRP A 288 12.13 -3.54 2.45
CA TRP A 288 13.46 -4.03 2.08
C TRP A 288 13.63 -4.34 0.59
N HIS A 289 12.58 -4.81 -0.09
CA HIS A 289 12.71 -5.33 -1.47
C HIS A 289 13.27 -4.30 -2.44
N TRP A 290 12.84 -3.05 -2.34
CA TRP A 290 13.18 -2.00 -3.30
C TRP A 290 14.55 -1.37 -3.05
N PRO A 291 14.93 -0.95 -1.81
CA PRO A 291 16.27 -0.44 -1.56
C PRO A 291 17.36 -1.43 -1.96
N ILE A 292 17.18 -2.72 -1.68
CA ILE A 292 18.16 -3.77 -2.04
C ILE A 292 18.36 -3.82 -3.55
N TYR A 293 17.27 -3.86 -4.31
CA TYR A 293 17.31 -3.85 -5.77
C TYR A 293 17.93 -2.55 -6.30
N SER A 294 17.49 -1.40 -5.78
CA SER A 294 17.90 -0.09 -6.25
C SER A 294 19.37 0.21 -5.96
N PHE A 295 19.88 -0.14 -4.78
CA PHE A 295 21.31 -0.01 -4.48
C PHE A 295 22.15 -0.91 -5.38
N TYR A 296 21.72 -2.13 -5.68
CA TYR A 296 22.42 -2.96 -6.67
C TYR A 296 22.55 -2.23 -8.02
N ARG A 297 21.44 -1.66 -8.51
CA ARG A 297 21.41 -0.89 -9.77
C ARG A 297 22.23 0.40 -9.73
N SER A 298 22.41 1.00 -8.56
CA SER A 298 23.25 2.20 -8.37
C SER A 298 24.75 1.86 -8.29
N ILE A 299 25.11 0.69 -7.76
CA ILE A 299 26.50 0.30 -7.50
C ILE A 299 27.11 -0.42 -8.69
N PHE A 300 26.37 -1.33 -9.31
CA PHE A 300 26.84 -2.17 -10.40
C PHE A 300 26.36 -1.62 -11.74
N ALA A 301 27.27 -1.54 -12.71
CA ALA A 301 26.94 -1.12 -14.06
C ALA A 301 26.17 -2.24 -14.78
N GLY A 302 24.85 -2.13 -14.85
CA GLY A 302 24.00 -3.05 -15.61
C GLY A 302 22.68 -3.37 -14.91
N SER A 303 21.90 -4.23 -15.56
CA SER A 303 20.76 -4.89 -14.92
C SER A 303 21.25 -6.22 -14.32
N PRO A 304 20.77 -6.61 -13.13
CA PRO A 304 21.15 -7.88 -12.52
C PRO A 304 20.76 -9.05 -13.44
N ASP A 305 21.61 -10.06 -13.50
CA ASP A 305 21.29 -11.34 -14.14
C ASP A 305 20.31 -12.16 -13.28
N TYR A 306 19.90 -13.33 -13.79
CA TYR A 306 18.91 -14.16 -13.11
C TYR A 306 19.39 -14.70 -11.75
N HIS A 307 20.68 -15.01 -11.60
CA HIS A 307 21.25 -15.49 -10.35
C HIS A 307 21.31 -14.37 -9.31
N GLU A 308 21.72 -13.18 -9.74
CA GLU A 308 21.77 -11.98 -8.89
C GLU A 308 20.38 -11.55 -8.43
N LEU A 309 19.37 -11.60 -9.32
CA LEU A 309 17.97 -11.34 -8.96
C LEU A 309 17.49 -12.27 -7.85
N ILE A 310 17.81 -13.58 -7.93
CA ILE A 310 17.45 -14.54 -6.88
C ILE A 310 18.15 -14.19 -5.56
N LEU A 311 19.44 -13.84 -5.59
CA LEU A 311 20.19 -13.46 -4.38
C LEU A 311 19.63 -12.20 -3.72
N LEU A 312 19.32 -11.17 -4.51
CA LEU A 312 18.70 -9.93 -4.03
C LEU A 312 17.31 -10.21 -3.42
N LEU A 313 16.53 -11.10 -4.05
CA LEU A 313 15.20 -11.48 -3.57
C LEU A 313 15.30 -12.21 -2.23
N LEU A 314 16.17 -13.22 -2.14
CA LEU A 314 16.42 -13.97 -0.92
C LEU A 314 16.91 -13.07 0.22
N SER A 315 17.77 -12.10 -0.09
CA SER A 315 18.24 -11.08 0.85
C SER A 315 17.09 -10.23 1.38
N SER A 316 16.17 -9.83 0.50
CA SER A 316 14.96 -9.08 0.86
C SER A 316 14.06 -9.86 1.81
N PHE A 317 13.80 -11.13 1.52
CA PHE A 317 13.04 -12.01 2.41
C PHE A 317 13.76 -12.23 3.74
N PHE A 318 15.05 -12.49 3.71
CA PHE A 318 15.84 -12.71 4.92
C PHE A 318 15.77 -11.50 5.86
N LEU A 319 16.04 -10.29 5.35
CA LEU A 319 15.97 -9.07 6.15
C LEU A 319 14.54 -8.76 6.61
N ALA A 320 13.53 -8.97 5.78
CA ALA A 320 12.13 -8.80 6.16
C ALA A 320 11.72 -9.72 7.32
N ILE A 321 12.14 -10.99 7.27
CA ILE A 321 11.88 -11.99 8.31
C ILE A 321 12.59 -11.60 9.60
N LEU A 322 13.85 -11.17 9.54
CA LEU A 322 14.59 -10.68 10.71
C LEU A 322 13.91 -9.46 11.33
N THR A 323 13.58 -8.45 10.53
CA THR A 323 12.87 -7.25 11.01
C THR A 323 11.54 -7.61 11.65
N TYR A 324 10.77 -8.53 11.05
CA TYR A 324 9.51 -8.97 11.61
C TYR A 324 9.68 -9.64 12.99
N TYR A 325 10.57 -10.63 13.10
CA TYR A 325 10.72 -11.41 14.33
C TYR A 325 11.46 -10.66 15.44
N LEU A 326 12.44 -9.82 15.10
CA LEU A 326 13.28 -9.13 16.06
C LEU A 326 12.72 -7.77 16.49
N ILE A 327 11.88 -7.14 15.67
CA ILE A 327 11.44 -5.75 15.90
C ILE A 327 9.92 -5.67 15.98
N GLU A 328 9.21 -6.05 14.92
CA GLU A 328 7.76 -5.84 14.87
C GLU A 328 6.99 -6.73 15.84
N LYS A 329 7.30 -8.03 15.87
CA LYS A 329 6.59 -9.00 16.71
C LYS A 329 6.76 -8.73 18.21
N PRO A 330 7.96 -8.39 18.73
CA PRO A 330 8.12 -8.00 20.14
C PRO A 330 7.34 -6.73 20.48
N LEU A 331 7.44 -5.68 19.67
CA LEU A 331 6.78 -4.39 19.93
C LEU A 331 5.26 -4.46 19.82
N ARG A 332 4.72 -5.39 19.05
CA ARG A 332 3.27 -5.62 18.97
C ARG A 332 2.68 -6.28 20.22
N ASN A 333 3.52 -6.97 21.00
CA ASN A 333 3.11 -7.71 22.21
C ASN A 333 3.52 -7.02 23.51
N ALA A 334 4.24 -5.89 23.44
CA ALA A 334 4.58 -5.01 24.55
C ALA A 334 3.51 -3.94 24.74
#